data_AF-A0A2H6EDC2-F1
#
_entry.id   AF-A0A2H6EDC2-F1
#
_cell.length_a   1.000
_cell.length_b   1.000
_cell.length_c   1.000
_cell.angle_alpha   90.00
_cell.angle_beta   90.00
_cell.angle_gamma   90.00
#
_symmetry.space_group_name_H-M   'P 1'
#
loop_
_entity.id
_entity.type
_entity.pdbx_description
1 polymer ?
#
loop_
_entity_poly.entity_id
_entity_poly.type
_entity_poly.pdbx_seq_one_letter_code
_entity_poly.pdbx_strand_id
1 'polypeptide(L)'
;MKRLRSITGILLTLIFICYSFSFAQERVKIVTYNLLNYPNNTAQKNPEFSVILEAINPDIVVVQEIISQSAVNLFLSAVLGSEYQAGTFINGYDTDNAIFYKDSLIAFISNIPINTPLRNISQFTVYHKITQDTIIIYSAHLKAGSDPSDENKRYGEANILRFRTDALPPETNFILVGDLNLYRSSEAAYVKLLNQNGNGYLLDPINSPGDWHNNMNFAGIHTQSTRIGQLPDGGSSGGLDDRFDFILVSQSLIDEGNIDYVPGSYWAYGNDGDHFNLSINYPENNSVSPAIANALYDVSDHLPVIAEFNFGVVSDVEDEINSPDAFALYQNYPNPFNPTTKIKFTIPFVETGHAPSVQLKVYDVLGKKVATLVNEEKSAGTYEVEFNASSLPSGIYMYRLTVGGYSLSNKMILLK
;
A
#
# COMPACT_ATOMS: atom_id res chain seq x y z
N MET A 1 38.81 -7.89 74.82
CA MET A 1 37.44 -8.42 74.60
C MET A 1 36.69 -7.41 73.73
N LYS A 2 36.36 -7.75 72.45
CA LYS A 2 35.35 -7.12 71.54
C LYS A 2 35.52 -5.61 71.22
N ARG A 3 35.21 -5.02 70.05
CA ARG A 3 34.70 -5.37 68.71
C ARG A 3 34.90 -4.09 67.86
N LEU A 4 35.45 -4.19 66.65
CA LEU A 4 34.80 -4.03 65.32
C LEU A 4 34.24 -2.64 64.92
N ARG A 5 34.90 -2.12 63.86
CA ARG A 5 34.50 -1.25 62.73
C ARG A 5 33.01 -0.94 62.53
N SER A 6 32.71 0.28 62.04
CA SER A 6 31.91 0.49 60.82
C SER A 6 31.89 1.98 60.42
N ILE A 7 32.41 2.25 59.23
CA ILE A 7 32.14 3.43 58.41
C ILE A 7 30.83 3.14 57.69
N THR A 8 29.89 4.08 57.70
CA THR A 8 28.71 4.01 56.81
C THR A 8 28.57 5.35 56.10
N GLY A 9 29.14 5.41 54.89
CA GLY A 9 28.80 6.43 53.91
C GLY A 9 27.48 6.04 53.26
N ILE A 10 26.53 6.97 53.25
CA ILE A 10 25.25 6.81 52.56
C ILE A 10 25.50 7.16 51.09
N LEU A 11 25.52 6.14 50.23
CA LEU A 11 25.51 6.31 48.78
C LEU A 11 24.03 6.30 48.34
N LEU A 12 23.48 7.47 48.00
CA LEU A 12 22.18 7.57 47.33
C LEU A 12 22.38 7.21 45.85
N THR A 13 21.95 6.02 45.46
CA THR A 13 21.85 5.62 44.05
C THR A 13 20.51 6.11 43.51
N LEU A 14 20.53 7.18 42.71
CA LEU A 14 19.39 7.57 41.87
C LEU A 14 19.26 6.55 40.74
N ILE A 15 18.29 5.65 40.84
CA ILE A 15 17.88 4.78 39.74
C ILE A 15 16.97 5.60 38.84
N PHE A 16 17.50 6.10 37.73
CA PHE A 16 16.69 6.56 36.61
C PHE A 16 16.06 5.31 35.96
N ILE A 17 14.78 5.06 36.24
CA ILE A 17 13.98 4.12 35.47
C ILE A 17 13.61 4.84 34.18
N CYS A 18 14.39 4.64 33.12
CA CYS A 18 13.94 4.95 31.77
C CYS A 18 12.83 3.97 31.42
N TYR A 19 11.59 4.43 31.42
CA TYR A 19 10.49 3.68 30.82
C TYR A 19 10.68 3.74 29.30
N SER A 20 11.22 2.66 28.73
CA SER A 20 11.10 2.40 27.30
C SER A 20 9.64 2.02 27.05
N PHE A 21 8.85 2.91 26.48
CA PHE A 21 7.55 2.54 25.94
C PHE A 21 7.80 1.79 24.62
N SER A 22 7.74 0.47 24.65
CA SER A 22 7.62 -0.35 23.45
C SER A 22 6.15 -0.33 23.03
N PHE A 23 5.86 0.26 21.87
CA PHE A 23 4.52 0.19 21.28
C PHE A 23 4.46 -1.01 20.34
N ALA A 24 3.32 -1.69 20.31
CA ALA A 24 3.04 -2.67 19.27
C ALA A 24 2.97 -1.96 17.92
N GLN A 25 3.46 -2.63 16.87
CA GLN A 25 3.35 -2.15 15.50
C GLN A 25 1.87 -2.07 15.11
N GLU A 26 1.40 -0.90 14.69
CA GLU A 26 0.01 -0.67 14.28
C GLU A 26 -0.08 -0.66 12.76
N ARG A 27 -1.00 -1.43 12.20
CA ARG A 27 -1.20 -1.49 10.75
C ARG A 27 -2.28 -0.51 10.32
N VAL A 28 -1.92 0.40 9.43
CA VAL A 28 -2.78 1.46 8.90
C VAL A 28 -3.05 1.18 7.42
N LYS A 29 -4.33 1.05 7.07
CA LYS A 29 -4.80 0.87 5.69
C LYS A 29 -5.18 2.21 5.07
N ILE A 30 -4.53 2.56 3.96
CA ILE A 30 -4.78 3.79 3.21
C ILE A 30 -5.46 3.44 1.89
N VAL A 31 -6.56 4.13 1.59
CA VAL A 31 -7.31 4.03 0.33
C VAL A 31 -7.21 5.35 -0.43
N THR A 32 -7.00 5.27 -1.74
CA THR A 32 -7.26 6.38 -2.67
C THR A 32 -8.42 6.06 -3.60
N TYR A 33 -9.29 7.04 -3.86
CA TYR A 33 -10.48 6.83 -4.69
C TYR A 33 -10.93 8.08 -5.46
N ASN A 34 -10.99 8.01 -6.80
CA ASN A 34 -11.68 9.00 -7.62
C ASN A 34 -13.21 8.83 -7.49
N LEU A 35 -13.91 9.88 -7.03
CA LEU A 35 -15.36 9.84 -6.75
C LEU A 35 -16.26 10.37 -7.87
N LEU A 36 -15.70 10.67 -9.06
CA LEU A 36 -16.45 11.14 -10.23
C LEU A 36 -17.32 12.38 -9.94
N ASN A 37 -16.66 13.55 -9.83
CA ASN A 37 -17.26 14.87 -9.58
C ASN A 37 -18.26 14.92 -8.39
N TYR A 38 -17.97 14.22 -7.31
CA TYR A 38 -18.84 14.13 -6.14
C TYR A 38 -19.16 15.51 -5.52
N PRO A 39 -20.45 15.83 -5.31
CA PRO A 39 -21.61 14.93 -5.25
C PRO A 39 -22.53 15.03 -6.49
N ASN A 40 -22.06 15.61 -7.61
CA ASN A 40 -22.87 15.81 -8.80
C ASN A 40 -23.34 14.48 -9.39
N ASN A 41 -24.65 14.26 -9.47
CA ASN A 41 -25.29 13.02 -9.95
C ASN A 41 -24.88 11.73 -9.22
N THR A 42 -23.91 11.78 -8.30
CA THR A 42 -23.39 10.66 -7.50
C THR A 42 -23.88 10.67 -6.05
N ALA A 43 -24.45 11.78 -5.55
CA ALA A 43 -25.00 11.86 -4.18
C ALA A 43 -26.06 10.78 -3.86
N GLN A 44 -26.81 10.35 -4.87
CA GLN A 44 -27.81 9.29 -4.71
C GLN A 44 -27.16 7.90 -4.51
N LYS A 45 -25.86 7.78 -4.79
CA LYS A 45 -25.07 6.55 -4.74
C LYS A 45 -24.27 6.38 -3.44
N ASN A 46 -24.58 7.20 -2.43
CA ASN A 46 -23.95 7.10 -1.11
C ASN A 46 -24.06 5.70 -0.48
N PRO A 47 -25.20 4.99 -0.57
CA PRO A 47 -25.29 3.62 -0.06
C PRO A 47 -24.28 2.67 -0.71
N GLU A 48 -24.06 2.78 -2.02
CA GLU A 48 -23.10 1.95 -2.75
C GLU A 48 -21.66 2.30 -2.36
N PHE A 49 -21.34 3.59 -2.18
CA PHE A 49 -20.05 3.99 -1.62
C PHE A 49 -19.84 3.42 -0.21
N SER A 50 -20.87 3.42 0.65
CA SER A 50 -20.81 2.84 2.00
C SER A 50 -20.52 1.34 1.94
N VAL A 51 -21.22 0.59 1.08
CA VAL A 51 -20.99 -0.86 0.90
C VAL A 51 -19.52 -1.15 0.57
N ILE A 52 -18.91 -0.36 -0.30
CA ILE A 52 -17.50 -0.52 -0.67
C ILE A 52 -16.59 -0.18 0.52
N LEU A 53 -16.75 0.98 1.13
CA LEU A 53 -15.83 1.48 2.16
C LEU A 53 -15.98 0.76 3.51
N GLU A 54 -17.18 0.27 3.84
CA GLU A 54 -17.38 -0.63 4.98
C GLU A 54 -16.68 -1.98 4.76
N ALA A 55 -16.74 -2.53 3.55
CA ALA A 55 -16.04 -3.78 3.22
C ALA A 55 -14.51 -3.62 3.23
N ILE A 56 -13.99 -2.47 2.80
CA ILE A 56 -12.56 -2.17 2.85
C ILE A 56 -12.11 -1.86 4.30
N ASN A 57 -12.96 -1.17 5.07
CA ASN A 57 -12.68 -0.67 6.42
C ASN A 57 -11.34 0.09 6.53
N PRO A 58 -11.15 1.19 5.77
CA PRO A 58 -9.87 1.91 5.72
C PRO A 58 -9.63 2.78 6.94
N ASP A 59 -8.37 3.02 7.30
CA ASP A 59 -8.03 3.94 8.40
C ASP A 59 -7.85 5.38 7.90
N ILE A 60 -7.41 5.52 6.65
CA ILE A 60 -7.33 6.78 5.92
C ILE A 60 -7.96 6.60 4.53
N VAL A 61 -8.82 7.52 4.12
CA VAL A 61 -9.39 7.60 2.78
C VAL A 61 -9.01 8.94 2.17
N VAL A 62 -8.33 8.91 1.02
CA VAL A 62 -7.99 10.09 0.24
C VAL A 62 -8.78 10.05 -1.05
N VAL A 63 -9.48 11.13 -1.36
CA VAL A 63 -10.38 11.15 -2.51
C VAL A 63 -10.04 12.25 -3.48
N GLN A 64 -10.25 11.96 -4.76
CA GLN A 64 -10.19 12.94 -5.85
C GLN A 64 -11.61 13.22 -6.35
N GLU A 65 -11.75 14.31 -7.10
CA GLU A 65 -13.01 14.74 -7.70
C GLU A 65 -14.12 15.09 -6.69
N ILE A 66 -13.76 15.64 -5.54
CA ILE A 66 -14.73 16.21 -4.59
C ILE A 66 -14.75 17.74 -4.71
N ILE A 67 -15.94 18.32 -4.90
CA ILE A 67 -16.03 19.68 -5.46
C ILE A 67 -16.37 20.79 -4.45
N SER A 68 -16.62 20.46 -3.18
CA SER A 68 -16.93 21.48 -2.16
C SER A 68 -16.84 20.97 -0.73
N GLN A 69 -16.74 21.89 0.24
CA GLN A 69 -16.85 21.57 1.67
C GLN A 69 -18.18 20.89 2.01
N SER A 70 -19.28 21.30 1.36
CA SER A 70 -20.59 20.66 1.56
C SER A 70 -20.58 19.20 1.09
N ALA A 71 -19.86 18.91 0.01
CA ALA A 71 -19.65 17.54 -0.47
C ALA A 71 -18.83 16.73 0.54
N VAL A 72 -17.73 17.28 1.07
CA VAL A 72 -16.93 16.63 2.13
C VAL A 72 -17.80 16.28 3.33
N ASN A 73 -18.63 17.22 3.80
CA ASN A 73 -19.54 16.99 4.92
C ASN A 73 -20.59 15.91 4.60
N LEU A 74 -21.13 15.90 3.36
CA LEU A 74 -22.08 14.89 2.93
C LEU A 74 -21.43 13.50 2.85
N PHE A 75 -20.25 13.38 2.25
CA PHE A 75 -19.52 12.11 2.18
C PHE A 75 -19.21 11.59 3.58
N LEU A 76 -18.70 12.45 4.47
CA LEU A 76 -18.42 12.06 5.86
C LEU A 76 -19.66 11.56 6.60
N SER A 77 -20.81 12.21 6.43
CA SER A 77 -22.02 11.89 7.20
C SER A 77 -22.91 10.82 6.60
N ALA A 78 -22.87 10.64 5.27
CA ALA A 78 -23.76 9.74 4.56
C ALA A 78 -23.07 8.51 3.98
N VAL A 79 -21.73 8.53 3.86
CA VAL A 79 -20.94 7.41 3.34
C VAL A 79 -20.09 6.77 4.44
N LEU A 80 -19.37 7.60 5.21
CA LEU A 80 -18.47 7.15 6.26
C LEU A 80 -19.17 7.06 7.63
N GLY A 81 -18.61 6.26 8.53
CA GLY A 81 -19.09 6.12 9.91
C GLY A 81 -18.71 7.29 10.82
N SER A 82 -19.36 7.36 12.00
CA SER A 82 -19.14 8.39 13.02
C SER A 82 -17.71 8.42 13.60
N GLU A 83 -16.96 7.35 13.40
CA GLU A 83 -15.55 7.20 13.81
C GLU A 83 -14.58 7.97 12.91
N TYR A 84 -15.02 8.43 11.74
CA TYR A 84 -14.20 9.21 10.83
C TYR A 84 -14.28 10.70 11.12
N GLN A 85 -13.21 11.42 10.78
CA GLN A 85 -13.16 12.87 10.68
C GLN A 85 -12.63 13.26 9.30
N ALA A 86 -12.97 14.47 8.85
CA ALA A 86 -12.40 15.06 7.65
C ALA A 86 -11.23 15.98 8.00
N GLY A 87 -10.20 15.99 7.15
CA GLY A 87 -9.18 17.04 7.19
C GLY A 87 -9.73 18.38 6.69
N THR A 88 -8.98 19.45 6.91
CA THR A 88 -9.33 20.77 6.36
C THR A 88 -9.38 20.69 4.83
N PHE A 89 -10.56 20.91 4.25
CA PHE A 89 -10.75 20.98 2.82
C PHE A 89 -10.35 22.35 2.28
N ILE A 90 -9.77 22.37 1.08
CA ILE A 90 -9.42 23.59 0.36
C ILE A 90 -10.10 23.53 -0.99
N ASN A 91 -11.01 24.47 -1.22
CA ASN A 91 -11.70 24.61 -2.50
C ASN A 91 -10.78 25.34 -3.49
N GLY A 92 -10.37 24.64 -4.53
CA GLY A 92 -9.55 25.13 -5.62
C GLY A 92 -10.39 25.78 -6.71
N TYR A 93 -9.88 25.73 -7.94
CA TYR A 93 -10.48 26.34 -9.13
C TYR A 93 -11.00 25.30 -10.14
N ASP A 94 -10.98 24.02 -9.77
CA ASP A 94 -11.52 22.87 -10.50
C ASP A 94 -11.99 21.85 -9.43
N THR A 95 -12.01 20.55 -9.73
CA THR A 95 -12.20 19.50 -8.74
C THR A 95 -11.04 19.43 -7.75
N ASP A 96 -11.35 19.12 -6.48
CA ASP A 96 -10.38 19.09 -5.40
C ASP A 96 -10.21 17.69 -4.80
N ASN A 97 -9.31 17.63 -3.82
CA ASN A 97 -9.03 16.44 -3.04
C ASN A 97 -9.53 16.62 -1.60
N ALA A 98 -9.93 15.53 -0.95
CA ALA A 98 -10.19 15.51 0.48
C ALA A 98 -9.52 14.29 1.14
N ILE A 99 -9.35 14.38 2.45
CA ILE A 99 -8.85 13.30 3.30
C ILE A 99 -9.83 13.07 4.44
N PHE A 100 -10.12 11.81 4.70
CA PHE A 100 -10.89 11.32 5.83
C PHE A 100 -10.06 10.30 6.59
N TYR A 101 -10.22 10.22 7.91
CA TYR A 101 -9.41 9.34 8.74
C TYR A 101 -10.16 8.92 10.01
N LYS A 102 -9.87 7.72 10.52
CA LYS A 102 -10.41 7.28 11.82
C LYS A 102 -9.78 8.07 12.94
N ASP A 103 -10.60 8.79 13.71
CA ASP A 103 -10.12 9.67 14.78
C ASP A 103 -9.45 8.90 15.92
N SER A 104 -9.76 7.61 16.11
CA SER A 104 -9.08 6.82 17.14
C SER A 104 -7.59 6.59 16.86
N LEU A 105 -7.16 6.65 15.59
CA LEU A 105 -5.81 6.27 15.16
C LEU A 105 -5.01 7.45 14.63
N ILE A 106 -5.63 8.33 13.86
CA ILE A 106 -4.94 9.34 13.07
C ILE A 106 -5.36 10.74 13.51
N ALA A 107 -4.39 11.66 13.53
CA ALA A 107 -4.64 13.08 13.72
C ALA A 107 -4.16 13.87 12.50
N PHE A 108 -5.01 14.78 12.05
CA PHE A 108 -4.71 15.67 10.93
C PHE A 108 -3.90 16.89 11.38
N ILE A 109 -2.88 17.26 10.59
CA ILE A 109 -2.03 18.43 10.82
C ILE A 109 -2.37 19.54 9.84
N SER A 110 -2.32 19.27 8.54
CA SER A 110 -2.48 20.32 7.53
C SER A 110 -2.91 19.79 6.16
N ASN A 111 -3.48 20.70 5.36
CA ASN A 111 -3.66 20.57 3.92
C ASN A 111 -3.00 21.80 3.28
N ILE A 112 -1.99 21.58 2.45
CA ILE A 112 -1.27 22.64 1.73
C ILE A 112 -1.48 22.41 0.23
N PRO A 113 -2.09 23.36 -0.51
CA PRO A 113 -2.28 23.21 -1.94
C PRO A 113 -0.96 23.48 -2.68
N ILE A 114 -0.60 22.59 -3.59
CA ILE A 114 0.47 22.77 -4.57
C ILE A 114 -0.20 23.15 -5.88
N ASN A 115 -0.11 24.43 -6.21
CA ASN A 115 -0.71 24.97 -7.43
C ASN A 115 -0.04 24.40 -8.67
N THR A 116 -0.85 23.88 -9.58
CA THR A 116 -0.44 23.53 -10.94
C THR A 116 -1.26 24.37 -11.96
N PRO A 117 -1.09 24.20 -13.28
CA PRO A 117 -1.93 24.91 -14.24
C PRO A 117 -3.40 24.42 -14.30
N LEU A 118 -3.67 23.13 -14.06
CA LEU A 118 -5.01 22.56 -14.25
C LEU A 118 -5.78 22.39 -12.96
N ARG A 119 -5.16 21.81 -11.94
CA ARG A 119 -5.77 21.64 -10.61
C ARG A 119 -4.72 21.47 -9.52
N ASN A 120 -5.10 21.72 -8.27
CA ASN A 120 -4.16 21.64 -7.16
C ASN A 120 -3.85 20.18 -6.80
N ILE A 121 -2.58 19.91 -6.50
CA ILE A 121 -2.18 18.70 -5.76
C ILE A 121 -2.29 19.06 -4.27
N SER A 122 -3.02 18.26 -3.49
CA SER A 122 -3.13 18.49 -2.04
C SER A 122 -1.98 17.78 -1.32
N GLN A 123 -1.25 18.52 -0.49
CA GLN A 123 -0.30 17.94 0.47
C GLN A 123 -0.99 17.84 1.82
N PHE A 124 -1.45 16.65 2.18
CA PHE A 124 -1.96 16.36 3.50
C PHE A 124 -0.81 15.94 4.41
N THR A 125 -0.82 16.38 5.66
CA THR A 125 0.10 15.88 6.68
C THR A 125 -0.73 15.36 7.85
N VAL A 126 -0.46 14.13 8.26
CA VAL A 126 -1.12 13.46 9.37
C VAL A 126 -0.07 12.75 10.24
N TYR A 127 -0.42 12.47 11.49
CA TYR A 127 0.39 11.61 12.34
C TYR A 127 -0.46 10.54 13.01
N HIS A 128 0.17 9.42 13.32
CA HIS A 128 -0.45 8.35 14.09
C HIS A 128 -0.44 8.70 15.58
N LYS A 129 -1.62 8.70 16.23
CA LYS A 129 -1.82 9.23 17.59
C LYS A 129 -1.04 8.47 18.66
N ILE A 130 -0.69 7.20 18.45
CA ILE A 130 0.06 6.41 19.43
C ILE A 130 1.56 6.57 19.21
N THR A 131 2.04 6.25 17.99
CA THR A 131 3.48 6.22 17.71
C THR A 131 4.07 7.60 17.46
N GLN A 132 3.22 8.60 17.20
CA GLN A 132 3.60 9.99 16.86
C GLN A 132 4.35 10.12 15.53
N ASP A 133 4.43 9.05 14.74
CA ASP A 133 5.06 9.10 13.42
C ASP A 133 4.18 9.84 12.43
N THR A 134 4.83 10.68 11.63
CA THR A 134 4.18 11.58 10.67
C THR A 134 4.39 11.08 9.24
N ILE A 135 3.33 11.16 8.44
CA ILE A 135 3.37 10.87 7.00
C ILE A 135 2.76 12.02 6.21
N ILE A 136 3.39 12.33 5.07
CA ILE A 136 2.86 13.28 4.09
C ILE A 136 2.17 12.50 2.97
N ILE A 137 0.92 12.87 2.67
CA ILE A 137 0.14 12.25 1.61
C ILE A 137 -0.15 13.30 0.54
N TYR A 138 0.48 13.14 -0.62
CA TYR A 138 0.18 13.95 -1.80
C TYR A 138 -0.99 13.31 -2.55
N SER A 139 -2.08 14.04 -2.74
CA SER A 139 -3.21 13.62 -3.59
C SER A 139 -3.19 14.39 -4.89
N ALA A 140 -3.10 13.67 -6.01
CA ALA A 140 -3.10 14.25 -7.33
C ALA A 140 -4.23 13.66 -8.18
N HIS A 141 -4.82 14.52 -9.01
CA HIS A 141 -5.60 14.13 -10.17
C HIS A 141 -4.94 14.83 -11.36
N LEU A 142 -4.06 14.14 -12.10
CA LEU A 142 -3.29 14.77 -13.19
C LEU A 142 -4.14 14.94 -14.45
N LYS A 143 -3.66 15.74 -15.41
CA LYS A 143 -4.37 15.95 -16.68
C LYS A 143 -4.74 14.63 -17.36
N ALA A 144 -6.04 14.39 -17.55
CA ALA A 144 -6.58 13.29 -18.35
C ALA A 144 -6.34 13.43 -19.85
N GLY A 145 -6.54 12.36 -20.62
CA GLY A 145 -6.47 12.37 -22.09
C GLY A 145 -5.14 11.86 -22.65
N SER A 146 -5.18 11.34 -23.87
CA SER A 146 -4.07 10.60 -24.50
C SER A 146 -3.27 11.43 -25.50
N ASP A 147 -3.60 12.71 -25.71
CA ASP A 147 -2.89 13.55 -26.66
C ASP A 147 -1.48 13.89 -26.15
N PRO A 148 -0.48 14.08 -27.04
CA PRO A 148 0.85 14.53 -26.62
C PRO A 148 0.84 15.83 -25.83
N SER A 149 -0.16 16.70 -26.04
CA SER A 149 -0.31 17.93 -25.26
C SER A 149 -0.76 17.68 -23.82
N ASP A 150 -1.48 16.58 -23.58
CA ASP A 150 -1.95 16.17 -22.26
C ASP A 150 -0.83 15.47 -21.48
N GLU A 151 -0.06 14.60 -22.14
CA GLU A 151 1.17 14.02 -21.57
C GLU A 151 2.15 15.11 -21.09
N ASN A 152 2.32 16.18 -21.88
CA ASN A 152 3.17 17.31 -21.51
C ASN A 152 2.64 18.09 -20.29
N LYS A 153 1.31 18.20 -20.14
CA LYS A 153 0.71 18.84 -18.96
C LYS A 153 0.92 17.97 -17.72
N ARG A 154 0.67 16.65 -17.80
CA ARG A 154 0.98 15.70 -16.71
C ARG A 154 2.45 15.81 -16.29
N TYR A 155 3.37 15.90 -17.26
CA TYR A 155 4.79 16.08 -16.96
C TYR A 155 5.07 17.39 -16.22
N GLY A 156 4.43 18.50 -16.62
CA GLY A 156 4.53 19.78 -15.93
C GLY A 156 4.07 19.70 -14.47
N GLU A 157 2.92 19.07 -14.23
CA GLU A 157 2.35 18.85 -12.89
C GLU A 157 3.27 17.95 -12.03
N ALA A 158 3.73 16.83 -12.58
CA ALA A 158 4.69 15.93 -11.92
C ALA A 158 6.03 16.62 -11.61
N ASN A 159 6.51 17.51 -12.48
CA ASN A 159 7.73 18.27 -12.26
C ASN A 159 7.57 19.29 -11.12
N ILE A 160 6.40 19.93 -10.98
CA ILE A 160 6.09 20.82 -9.85
C ILE A 160 6.07 20.02 -8.54
N LEU A 161 5.43 18.85 -8.51
CA LEU A 161 5.45 17.98 -7.34
C LEU A 161 6.87 17.54 -6.99
N ARG A 162 7.65 17.10 -7.97
CA ARG A 162 9.05 16.69 -7.74
C ARG A 162 9.90 17.82 -7.18
N PHE A 163 9.74 19.05 -7.67
CA PHE A 163 10.39 20.22 -7.08
C PHE A 163 10.06 20.41 -5.58
N ARG A 164 8.85 20.08 -5.14
CA ARG A 164 8.47 20.13 -3.71
C ARG A 164 9.09 18.98 -2.93
N THR A 165 8.96 17.76 -3.43
CA THR A 165 9.47 16.56 -2.74
C THR A 165 11.00 16.53 -2.65
N ASP A 166 11.72 17.06 -3.65
CA ASP A 166 13.19 17.18 -3.59
C ASP A 166 13.69 18.16 -2.53
N ALA A 167 12.82 19.06 -2.07
CA ALA A 167 13.12 20.00 -1.00
C ALA A 167 12.76 19.46 0.40
N LEU A 168 12.19 18.25 0.50
CA LEU A 168 11.92 17.62 1.78
C LEU A 168 13.23 17.22 2.48
N PRO A 169 13.25 17.22 3.82
CA PRO A 169 14.35 16.60 4.56
C PRO A 169 14.57 15.15 4.12
N PRO A 170 15.82 14.64 4.13
CA PRO A 170 16.08 13.21 3.96
C PRO A 170 15.23 12.39 4.95
N GLU A 171 14.90 11.16 4.57
CA GLU A 171 14.14 10.22 5.41
C GLU A 171 12.68 10.65 5.70
N THR A 172 12.15 11.64 4.98
CA THR A 172 10.75 12.02 5.11
C THR A 172 9.84 10.94 4.56
N ASN A 173 8.90 10.46 5.38
CA ASN A 173 7.85 9.52 4.98
C ASN A 173 6.77 10.23 4.17
N PHE A 174 6.69 9.91 2.87
CA PHE A 174 5.61 10.42 2.04
C PHE A 174 5.14 9.42 0.97
N ILE A 175 3.89 9.60 0.54
CA ILE A 175 3.28 8.87 -0.58
C ILE A 175 2.64 9.85 -1.57
N LEU A 176 2.53 9.42 -2.82
CA LEU A 176 1.68 10.05 -3.83
C LEU A 176 0.54 9.10 -4.15
N VAL A 177 -0.69 9.60 -4.03
CA VAL A 177 -1.91 8.84 -4.31
C VAL A 177 -2.80 9.57 -5.31
N GLY A 178 -3.67 8.80 -5.98
CA GLY A 178 -4.77 9.32 -6.79
C GLY A 178 -4.67 8.94 -8.27
N ASP A 179 -5.54 9.58 -9.06
CA ASP A 179 -5.66 9.38 -10.49
C ASP A 179 -4.56 10.16 -11.24
N LEU A 180 -3.53 9.45 -11.67
CA LEU A 180 -2.41 10.03 -12.41
C LEU A 180 -2.64 10.09 -13.93
N ASN A 181 -3.71 9.47 -14.45
CA ASN A 181 -4.02 9.45 -15.89
C ASN A 181 -2.82 9.04 -16.79
N LEU A 182 -1.98 8.11 -16.33
CA LEU A 182 -0.79 7.64 -17.05
C LEU A 182 -1.11 6.36 -17.81
N TYR A 183 -0.91 6.37 -19.12
CA TYR A 183 -1.17 5.20 -19.98
C TYR A 183 -0.01 4.20 -19.95
N ARG A 184 1.21 4.69 -19.69
CA ARG A 184 2.44 3.87 -19.75
C ARG A 184 3.56 4.41 -18.87
N SER A 185 4.42 3.52 -18.41
CA SER A 185 5.59 3.85 -17.58
C SER A 185 6.68 4.63 -18.33
N SER A 186 6.59 4.73 -19.66
CA SER A 186 7.51 5.54 -20.47
C SER A 186 7.09 7.01 -20.59
N GLU A 187 5.91 7.38 -20.10
CA GLU A 187 5.50 8.79 -20.06
C GLU A 187 6.46 9.61 -19.20
N ALA A 188 6.80 10.80 -19.68
CA ALA A 188 7.76 11.69 -19.02
C ALA A 188 7.35 12.03 -17.58
N ALA A 189 6.05 12.12 -17.29
CA ALA A 189 5.52 12.33 -15.95
C ALA A 189 5.89 11.18 -15.00
N TYR A 190 5.64 9.93 -15.38
CA TYR A 190 5.99 8.75 -14.58
C TYR A 190 7.50 8.66 -14.37
N VAL A 191 8.27 8.80 -15.46
CA VAL A 191 9.74 8.80 -15.42
C VAL A 191 10.26 9.89 -14.47
N LYS A 192 9.64 11.08 -14.47
CA LYS A 192 10.02 12.18 -13.59
C LYS A 192 9.73 11.87 -12.12
N LEU A 193 8.58 11.27 -11.81
CA LEU A 193 8.20 10.89 -10.45
C LEU A 193 9.19 9.88 -9.84
N LEU A 194 9.61 8.88 -10.62
CA LEU A 194 10.51 7.81 -10.18
C LEU A 194 12.00 8.12 -10.35
N ASN A 195 12.36 9.29 -10.89
CA ASN A 195 13.75 9.64 -11.17
C ASN A 195 14.55 9.82 -9.88
N GLN A 196 15.49 8.90 -9.63
CA GLN A 196 16.34 8.83 -8.43
C GLN A 196 17.49 9.86 -8.40
N ASN A 197 17.58 10.76 -9.40
CA ASN A 197 18.48 11.91 -9.34
C ASN A 197 17.88 12.99 -8.43
N GLY A 198 17.93 12.78 -7.11
CA GLY A 198 17.36 13.64 -6.07
C GLY A 198 16.89 12.80 -4.87
N ASN A 199 16.51 13.42 -3.76
CA ASN A 199 16.07 12.70 -2.55
C ASN A 199 14.55 12.48 -2.48
N GLY A 200 13.75 13.21 -3.28
CA GLY A 200 12.29 13.18 -3.19
C GLY A 200 11.59 12.24 -4.18
N TYR A 201 12.29 11.28 -4.75
CA TYR A 201 11.69 10.38 -5.73
C TYR A 201 10.69 9.43 -5.08
N LEU A 202 9.81 8.92 -5.90
CA LEU A 202 8.84 7.90 -5.54
C LEU A 202 9.26 6.55 -6.12
N LEU A 203 8.70 5.49 -5.57
CA LEU A 203 8.81 4.12 -6.03
C LEU A 203 7.40 3.59 -6.30
N ASP A 204 7.28 2.78 -7.34
CA ASP A 204 6.06 2.00 -7.60
C ASP A 204 6.16 0.66 -6.85
N PRO A 205 5.40 0.44 -5.77
CA PRO A 205 5.56 -0.74 -4.92
C PRO A 205 5.21 -2.06 -5.63
N ILE A 206 4.36 -2.03 -6.67
CA ILE A 206 4.08 -3.23 -7.47
C ILE A 206 5.10 -3.44 -8.60
N ASN A 207 5.95 -2.44 -8.87
CA ASN A 207 7.04 -2.48 -9.84
C ASN A 207 6.64 -3.15 -11.18
N SER A 208 5.58 -2.65 -11.79
CA SER A 208 5.02 -3.18 -13.03
C SER A 208 5.13 -2.18 -14.19
N PRO A 209 6.35 -1.82 -14.64
CA PRO A 209 6.52 -0.89 -15.75
C PRO A 209 6.05 -1.52 -17.07
N GLY A 210 5.36 -0.74 -17.88
CA GLY A 210 4.92 -1.15 -19.20
C GLY A 210 3.95 -0.17 -19.84
N ASP A 211 3.28 -0.64 -20.89
CA ASP A 211 2.17 0.05 -21.54
C ASP A 211 0.87 -0.54 -20.99
N TRP A 212 0.25 0.17 -20.04
CA TRP A 212 -0.91 -0.32 -19.30
C TRP A 212 -2.18 -0.21 -20.13
N HIS A 213 -2.21 0.72 -21.09
CA HIS A 213 -3.39 0.99 -21.89
C HIS A 213 -3.80 -0.19 -22.77
N ASN A 214 -5.05 -0.62 -22.62
CA ASN A 214 -5.70 -1.66 -23.41
C ASN A 214 -4.80 -2.89 -23.57
N ASN A 215 -4.16 -3.31 -22.48
CA ASN A 215 -3.18 -4.39 -22.49
C ASN A 215 -3.50 -5.46 -21.45
N MET A 216 -3.95 -6.62 -21.93
CA MET A 216 -4.32 -7.77 -21.09
C MET A 216 -3.20 -8.25 -20.15
N ASN A 217 -1.92 -8.03 -20.48
CA ASN A 217 -0.82 -8.42 -19.57
C ASN A 217 -0.83 -7.64 -18.25
N PHE A 218 -1.53 -6.50 -18.21
CA PHE A 218 -1.70 -5.64 -17.04
C PHE A 218 -3.13 -5.69 -16.47
N ALA A 219 -3.98 -6.62 -16.94
CA ALA A 219 -5.38 -6.73 -16.52
C ALA A 219 -5.54 -6.75 -14.99
N GLY A 220 -4.67 -7.48 -14.28
CA GLY A 220 -4.70 -7.58 -12.82
C GLY A 220 -4.31 -6.32 -12.04
N ILE A 221 -3.94 -5.23 -12.73
CA ILE A 221 -3.58 -3.94 -12.10
C ILE A 221 -4.32 -2.75 -12.71
N HIS A 222 -5.25 -2.97 -13.64
CA HIS A 222 -6.10 -1.91 -14.17
C HIS A 222 -7.04 -1.37 -13.08
N THR A 223 -7.43 -0.11 -13.24
CA THR A 223 -8.26 0.65 -12.30
C THR A 223 -9.39 1.41 -13.00
N GLN A 224 -9.34 1.62 -14.31
CA GLN A 224 -10.39 2.24 -15.13
C GLN A 224 -10.57 1.46 -16.45
N SER A 225 -11.75 1.38 -17.07
CA SER A 225 -13.07 1.76 -16.54
C SER A 225 -13.80 0.58 -15.91
N THR A 226 -14.45 0.78 -14.77
CA THR A 226 -15.31 -0.26 -14.14
C THR A 226 -16.52 -0.65 -15.00
N ARG A 227 -16.80 0.07 -16.09
CA ARG A 227 -18.03 -0.03 -16.88
C ARG A 227 -17.77 -0.05 -18.39
N ILE A 228 -18.48 -0.92 -19.10
CA ILE A 228 -18.51 -0.91 -20.57
C ILE A 228 -19.48 0.13 -21.15
N GLY A 229 -20.51 0.48 -20.39
CA GLY A 229 -21.58 1.37 -20.82
C GLY A 229 -21.49 2.71 -20.11
N GLN A 230 -21.80 3.79 -20.82
CA GLN A 230 -21.92 5.11 -20.24
C GLN A 230 -23.14 5.17 -19.30
N LEU A 231 -22.91 5.58 -18.06
CA LEU A 231 -23.97 5.83 -17.10
C LEU A 231 -24.41 7.32 -17.13
N PRO A 232 -25.63 7.67 -16.66
CA PRO A 232 -26.15 9.04 -16.72
C PRO A 232 -25.36 10.07 -15.89
N ASP A 233 -24.54 9.62 -14.95
CA ASP A 233 -23.64 10.42 -14.11
C ASP A 233 -22.34 10.83 -14.81
N GLY A 234 -22.02 10.23 -15.97
CA GLY A 234 -20.84 10.56 -16.77
C GLY A 234 -19.71 9.54 -16.63
N GLY A 235 -18.47 10.05 -16.59
CA GLY A 235 -17.20 9.30 -16.55
C GLY A 235 -16.91 8.46 -17.80
N SER A 236 -15.81 7.72 -17.78
CA SER A 236 -15.36 6.88 -18.89
C SER A 236 -16.13 5.55 -18.94
N SER A 237 -16.28 5.03 -20.14
CA SER A 237 -16.77 3.68 -20.42
C SER A 237 -15.84 2.99 -21.42
N GLY A 238 -15.92 1.67 -21.54
CA GLY A 238 -15.04 0.87 -22.40
C GLY A 238 -14.63 -0.47 -21.76
N GLY A 239 -14.77 -0.57 -20.44
CA GLY A 239 -14.34 -1.71 -19.64
C GLY A 239 -12.96 -1.49 -19.02
N LEU A 240 -12.52 -2.45 -18.20
CA LEU A 240 -11.36 -2.27 -17.33
C LEU A 240 -10.05 -2.52 -18.10
N ASP A 241 -9.40 -1.47 -18.58
CA ASP A 241 -8.30 -1.57 -19.55
C ASP A 241 -7.16 -0.56 -19.36
N ASP A 242 -7.20 0.27 -18.30
CA ASP A 242 -6.19 1.27 -17.97
C ASP A 242 -5.78 1.22 -16.48
N ARG A 243 -4.52 1.52 -16.17
CA ARG A 243 -4.02 1.74 -14.80
C ARG A 243 -3.82 3.23 -14.55
N PHE A 244 -4.80 3.89 -13.95
CA PHE A 244 -4.74 5.33 -13.69
C PHE A 244 -4.58 5.68 -12.22
N ASP A 245 -4.98 4.80 -11.31
CA ASP A 245 -4.94 5.06 -9.88
C ASP A 245 -3.72 4.42 -9.25
N PHE A 246 -2.94 5.23 -8.52
CA PHE A 246 -1.66 4.82 -7.96
C PHE A 246 -1.58 5.10 -6.46
N ILE A 247 -0.78 4.29 -5.78
CA ILE A 247 -0.12 4.62 -4.52
C ILE A 247 1.37 4.41 -4.75
N LEU A 248 2.11 5.50 -4.90
CA LEU A 248 3.57 5.50 -4.99
C LEU A 248 4.17 5.89 -3.64
N VAL A 249 5.30 5.32 -3.29
CA VAL A 249 5.89 5.45 -1.95
C VAL A 249 7.29 6.07 -2.00
N SER A 250 7.63 6.90 -1.03
CA SER A 250 9.02 7.37 -0.84
C SER A 250 9.96 6.21 -0.49
N GLN A 251 11.26 6.36 -0.76
CA GLN A 251 12.28 5.37 -0.39
C GLN A 251 12.26 5.06 1.12
N SER A 252 11.97 6.06 1.96
CA SER A 252 11.94 5.94 3.42
C SER A 252 10.85 5.03 3.96
N LEU A 253 9.83 4.71 3.15
CA LEU A 253 8.79 3.73 3.48
C LEU A 253 9.17 2.31 3.03
N ILE A 254 10.24 2.15 2.27
CA ILE A 254 10.78 0.85 1.87
C ILE A 254 11.98 0.45 2.75
N ASP A 255 12.75 1.43 3.20
CA ASP A 255 13.80 1.25 4.19
C ASP A 255 13.15 1.00 5.55
N GLU A 256 13.58 -0.02 6.30
CA GLU A 256 13.05 -0.31 7.64
C GLU A 256 13.21 0.93 8.55
N GLY A 257 12.08 1.46 9.01
CA GLY A 257 12.00 2.69 9.77
C GLY A 257 10.84 2.68 10.77
N ASN A 258 10.34 3.88 11.10
CA ASN A 258 9.16 3.99 11.97
C ASN A 258 7.84 3.86 11.21
N ILE A 259 7.87 4.00 9.88
CA ILE A 259 6.73 3.74 9.02
C ILE A 259 7.22 2.91 7.84
N ASP A 260 6.68 1.71 7.69
CA ASP A 260 7.07 0.79 6.61
C ASP A 260 5.86 0.46 5.74
N TYR A 261 6.02 0.52 4.42
CA TYR A 261 5.07 -0.08 3.49
C TYR A 261 5.04 -1.60 3.70
N VAL A 262 3.83 -2.17 3.78
CA VAL A 262 3.64 -3.62 3.91
C VAL A 262 3.75 -4.26 2.52
N PRO A 263 4.80 -5.06 2.22
CA PRO A 263 4.98 -5.64 0.90
C PRO A 263 3.80 -6.53 0.50
N GLY A 264 3.29 -6.35 -0.72
CA GLY A 264 2.16 -7.11 -1.26
C GLY A 264 0.78 -6.63 -0.81
N SER A 265 0.69 -5.54 -0.04
CA SER A 265 -0.60 -4.97 0.38
C SER A 265 -1.29 -4.10 -0.69
N TYR A 266 -0.56 -3.69 -1.73
CA TYR A 266 -1.14 -2.92 -2.83
C TYR A 266 -2.21 -3.71 -3.57
N TRP A 267 -3.41 -3.16 -3.69
CA TRP A 267 -4.48 -3.78 -4.48
C TRP A 267 -5.47 -2.76 -5.03
N ALA A 268 -5.83 -2.89 -6.32
CA ALA A 268 -7.00 -2.24 -6.90
C ALA A 268 -8.24 -3.04 -6.51
N TYR A 269 -8.97 -2.56 -5.51
CA TYR A 269 -10.03 -3.32 -4.84
C TYR A 269 -11.13 -3.74 -5.82
N GLY A 270 -11.41 -5.04 -5.86
CA GLY A 270 -12.35 -5.65 -6.79
C GLY A 270 -11.75 -6.09 -8.12
N ASN A 271 -10.50 -5.73 -8.44
CA ASN A 271 -9.84 -6.26 -9.63
C ASN A 271 -9.34 -7.70 -9.35
N ASP A 272 -9.87 -8.66 -10.10
CA ASP A 272 -9.49 -10.08 -10.10
C ASP A 272 -8.63 -10.47 -11.31
N GLY A 273 -8.39 -9.54 -12.24
CA GLY A 273 -7.66 -9.74 -13.49
C GLY A 273 -8.47 -10.34 -14.64
N ASP A 274 -9.74 -10.69 -14.42
CA ASP A 274 -10.58 -11.38 -15.42
C ASP A 274 -11.52 -10.43 -16.19
N HIS A 275 -11.51 -9.14 -15.85
CA HIS A 275 -12.43 -8.12 -16.39
C HIS A 275 -11.81 -7.20 -17.45
N PHE A 276 -10.74 -7.63 -18.12
CA PHE A 276 -10.12 -6.84 -19.20
C PHE A 276 -11.12 -6.49 -20.31
N ASN A 277 -11.34 -5.18 -20.57
CA ASN A 277 -12.36 -4.67 -21.50
C ASN A 277 -13.81 -5.12 -21.16
N LEU A 278 -14.07 -5.46 -19.90
CA LEU A 278 -15.37 -5.85 -19.38
C LEU A 278 -15.77 -4.94 -18.21
N SER A 279 -17.03 -5.03 -17.79
CA SER A 279 -17.49 -4.31 -16.59
C SER A 279 -17.06 -5.09 -15.36
N ILE A 280 -16.72 -4.42 -14.27
CA ILE A 280 -16.22 -5.07 -13.04
C ILE A 280 -17.18 -6.09 -12.43
N ASN A 281 -18.47 -6.03 -12.80
CA ASN A 281 -19.56 -6.88 -12.34
C ASN A 281 -20.07 -7.87 -13.42
N TYR A 282 -19.39 -7.98 -14.57
CA TYR A 282 -19.76 -8.96 -15.59
C TYR A 282 -18.54 -9.47 -16.40
N PRO A 283 -18.24 -10.79 -16.41
CA PRO A 283 -18.92 -11.90 -15.71
C PRO A 283 -18.82 -11.78 -14.17
N GLU A 284 -19.17 -12.84 -13.43
CA GLU A 284 -19.09 -12.79 -11.97
C GLU A 284 -17.67 -12.46 -11.50
N ASN A 285 -17.56 -11.52 -10.55
CA ASN A 285 -16.29 -11.10 -9.97
C ASN A 285 -15.78 -12.13 -8.96
N ASN A 286 -14.54 -12.57 -9.11
CA ASN A 286 -13.94 -13.61 -8.29
C ASN A 286 -13.29 -13.09 -7.00
N SER A 287 -13.13 -11.76 -6.87
CA SER A 287 -12.44 -11.13 -5.73
C SER A 287 -13.38 -10.48 -4.71
N VAL A 288 -14.59 -10.12 -5.12
CA VAL A 288 -15.58 -9.44 -4.26
C VAL A 288 -16.98 -9.98 -4.50
N SER A 289 -17.87 -9.83 -3.52
CA SER A 289 -19.26 -10.26 -3.66
C SER A 289 -20.00 -9.53 -4.80
N PRO A 290 -21.07 -10.10 -5.38
CA PRO A 290 -21.87 -9.42 -6.40
C PRO A 290 -22.41 -8.06 -5.97
N ALA A 291 -22.73 -7.87 -4.68
CA ALA A 291 -23.19 -6.58 -4.16
C ALA A 291 -22.08 -5.52 -4.24
N ILE A 292 -20.85 -5.88 -3.89
CA ILE A 292 -19.68 -4.99 -3.97
C ILE A 292 -19.31 -4.72 -5.44
N ALA A 293 -19.32 -5.75 -6.29
CA ALA A 293 -19.03 -5.58 -7.72
C ALA A 293 -20.02 -4.61 -8.39
N ASN A 294 -21.32 -4.73 -8.08
CA ASN A 294 -22.33 -3.79 -8.57
C ASN A 294 -22.11 -2.38 -8.01
N ALA A 295 -21.80 -2.24 -6.72
CA ALA A 295 -21.47 -0.95 -6.15
C ALA A 295 -20.26 -0.31 -6.85
N LEU A 296 -19.19 -1.07 -7.10
CA LEU A 296 -17.99 -0.59 -7.82
C LEU A 296 -18.31 -0.16 -9.26
N TYR A 297 -19.21 -0.87 -9.93
CA TYR A 297 -19.71 -0.47 -11.26
C TYR A 297 -20.53 0.83 -11.20
N ASP A 298 -21.35 1.00 -10.16
CA ASP A 298 -22.31 2.08 -10.06
C ASP A 298 -21.67 3.41 -9.65
N VAL A 299 -20.73 3.44 -8.70
CA VAL A 299 -20.33 4.69 -8.04
C VAL A 299 -19.29 5.54 -8.78
N SER A 300 -18.40 4.91 -9.55
CA SER A 300 -17.27 5.55 -10.22
C SER A 300 -16.79 4.67 -11.38
N ASP A 301 -16.21 5.27 -12.42
CA ASP A 301 -15.44 4.56 -13.44
C ASP A 301 -14.08 4.05 -12.94
N HIS A 302 -13.67 4.44 -11.73
CA HIS A 302 -12.43 4.00 -11.13
C HIS A 302 -12.64 2.95 -10.03
N LEU A 303 -11.64 2.10 -9.83
CA LEU A 303 -11.53 1.25 -8.64
C LEU A 303 -10.78 2.00 -7.51
N PRO A 304 -11.16 1.79 -6.24
CA PRO A 304 -10.34 2.24 -5.13
C PRO A 304 -9.02 1.46 -5.09
N VAL A 305 -7.90 2.14 -4.83
CA VAL A 305 -6.59 1.50 -4.64
C VAL A 305 -6.20 1.55 -3.17
N ILE A 306 -5.72 0.42 -2.65
CA ILE A 306 -5.41 0.20 -1.24
C ILE A 306 -3.92 -0.07 -1.10
N ALA A 307 -3.32 0.39 0.00
CA ALA A 307 -2.03 -0.10 0.51
C ALA A 307 -2.03 -0.06 2.04
N GLU A 308 -1.25 -0.93 2.66
CA GLU A 308 -1.08 -0.99 4.12
C GLU A 308 0.32 -0.54 4.53
N PHE A 309 0.40 0.14 5.67
CA PHE A 309 1.61 0.67 6.25
C PHE A 309 1.67 0.30 7.73
N ASN A 310 2.80 -0.17 8.19
CA ASN A 310 3.04 -0.38 9.60
C ASN A 310 3.58 0.92 10.22
N PHE A 311 3.05 1.32 11.37
CA PHE A 311 3.52 2.45 12.17
C PHE A 311 4.15 1.95 13.47
N GLY A 312 5.26 2.58 13.86
CA GLY A 312 6.07 2.19 15.00
C GLY A 312 7.22 1.26 14.62
N VAL A 313 8.25 1.23 15.45
CA VAL A 313 9.48 0.46 15.22
C VAL A 313 9.20 -1.03 15.31
N VAL A 314 9.68 -1.81 14.33
CA VAL A 314 9.81 -3.26 14.46
C VAL A 314 10.83 -3.55 15.56
N SER A 315 10.39 -3.83 16.79
CA SER A 315 11.28 -4.42 17.77
C SER A 315 11.39 -5.91 17.46
N ASP A 316 12.59 -6.38 17.14
CA ASP A 316 12.97 -7.80 17.13
C ASP A 316 12.89 -8.37 18.57
N VAL A 317 11.66 -8.53 19.04
CA VAL A 317 11.33 -9.46 20.10
C VAL A 317 10.55 -10.56 19.40
N GLU A 318 11.08 -11.79 19.47
CA GLU A 318 10.39 -13.01 19.09
C GLU A 318 9.10 -13.15 19.92
N ASP A 319 8.07 -12.39 19.59
CA ASP A 319 6.71 -12.66 20.04
C ASP A 319 6.05 -13.52 18.96
N GLU A 320 5.76 -14.76 19.33
CA GLU A 320 4.89 -15.68 18.61
C GLU A 320 3.55 -15.01 18.28
N ILE A 321 3.45 -14.37 17.11
CA ILE A 321 2.14 -14.02 16.54
C ILE A 321 1.48 -15.32 16.06
N ASN A 322 0.72 -15.93 16.97
CA ASN A 322 -0.23 -16.99 16.71
C ASN A 322 -1.52 -16.42 16.08
N SER A 323 -1.44 -15.92 14.84
CA SER A 323 -2.62 -15.88 13.97
C SER A 323 -2.24 -16.22 12.52
N PRO A 324 -2.46 -17.46 12.07
CA PRO A 324 -2.17 -17.89 10.71
C PRO A 324 -3.31 -17.48 9.75
N ASP A 325 -3.55 -16.18 9.62
CA ASP A 325 -4.59 -15.65 8.72
C ASP A 325 -4.06 -15.31 7.31
N ALA A 326 -2.74 -15.25 7.13
CA ALA A 326 -2.12 -14.92 5.85
C ALA A 326 -1.07 -15.95 5.41
N PHE A 327 -1.13 -16.36 4.14
CA PHE A 327 -0.07 -17.10 3.47
C PHE A 327 1.14 -16.18 3.25
N ALA A 328 2.26 -16.45 3.93
CA ALA A 328 3.42 -15.57 3.90
C ALA A 328 4.74 -16.34 3.71
N LEU A 329 5.68 -15.74 2.98
CA LEU A 329 7.07 -16.18 2.87
C LEU A 329 7.96 -15.00 3.24
N TYR A 330 8.65 -15.10 4.37
CA TYR A 330 9.48 -14.02 4.90
C TYR A 330 10.85 -14.02 4.23
N GLN A 331 11.55 -12.89 4.34
CA GLN A 331 12.94 -12.82 3.92
C GLN A 331 13.80 -13.72 4.81
N ASN A 332 14.77 -14.42 4.22
CA ASN A 332 15.67 -15.28 4.98
C ASN A 332 16.61 -14.41 5.86
N TYR A 333 16.92 -14.86 7.08
CA TYR A 333 17.84 -14.16 7.97
C TYR A 333 18.95 -15.09 8.50
N PRO A 334 20.22 -14.67 8.45
CA PRO A 334 20.73 -13.44 7.82
C PRO A 334 20.57 -13.46 6.28
N ASN A 335 20.62 -12.29 5.63
CA ASN A 335 20.78 -12.12 4.18
C ASN A 335 21.50 -10.79 3.86
N PRO A 336 22.71 -10.78 3.26
CA PRO A 336 23.47 -11.94 2.82
C PRO A 336 23.86 -12.91 3.94
N PHE A 337 24.03 -14.19 3.63
CA PHE A 337 24.33 -15.24 4.61
C PHE A 337 25.62 -16.00 4.29
N ASN A 338 26.21 -16.61 5.33
CA ASN A 338 27.39 -17.47 5.20
C ASN A 338 27.49 -18.49 6.36
N PRO A 339 27.47 -19.82 6.11
CA PRO A 339 26.82 -20.50 5.00
C PRO A 339 25.36 -20.86 5.34
N THR A 340 24.85 -20.48 6.51
CA THR A 340 23.52 -20.84 7.01
C THR A 340 22.60 -19.64 7.11
N THR A 341 21.32 -19.85 6.81
CA THR A 341 20.25 -18.87 6.98
C THR A 341 18.97 -19.58 7.41
N LYS A 342 18.02 -18.85 7.99
CA LYS A 342 16.70 -19.37 8.35
C LYS A 342 15.65 -18.77 7.42
N ILE A 343 14.73 -19.60 6.95
CA ILE A 343 13.61 -19.20 6.10
C ILE A 343 12.33 -19.42 6.89
N LYS A 344 11.65 -18.33 7.24
CA LYS A 344 10.37 -18.33 7.94
C LYS A 344 9.22 -18.27 6.93
N PHE A 345 8.12 -18.96 7.20
CA PHE A 345 6.90 -18.91 6.39
C PHE A 345 5.65 -19.23 7.21
N THR A 346 4.49 -18.76 6.76
CA THR A 346 3.20 -19.00 7.41
C THR A 346 2.25 -19.70 6.46
N ILE A 347 1.64 -20.77 6.95
CA ILE A 347 0.58 -21.53 6.28
C ILE A 347 -0.75 -21.03 6.85
N PRO A 348 -1.68 -20.52 6.03
CA PRO A 348 -2.95 -20.03 6.52
C PRO A 348 -3.87 -21.18 6.95
N PHE A 349 -4.94 -20.86 7.68
CA PHE A 349 -6.03 -21.79 7.91
C PHE A 349 -6.72 -22.16 6.60
N VAL A 350 -6.97 -23.46 6.37
CA VAL A 350 -7.69 -23.96 5.19
C VAL A 350 -8.90 -24.76 5.66
N GLU A 351 -10.12 -24.34 5.30
CA GLU A 351 -11.39 -24.92 5.77
C GLU A 351 -11.67 -26.35 5.25
N THR A 352 -10.80 -26.95 4.45
CA THR A 352 -11.07 -28.20 3.72
C THR A 352 -10.84 -29.49 4.52
N GLY A 353 -10.68 -29.40 5.85
CA GLY A 353 -10.58 -30.55 6.75
C GLY A 353 -9.30 -31.40 6.63
N HIS A 354 -8.35 -31.03 5.76
CA HIS A 354 -7.07 -31.69 5.57
C HIS A 354 -5.93 -30.66 5.49
N ALA A 355 -4.74 -31.02 5.96
CA ALA A 355 -3.56 -30.17 5.87
C ALA A 355 -3.09 -30.03 4.41
N PRO A 356 -2.79 -28.81 3.90
CA PRO A 356 -2.29 -28.65 2.55
C PRO A 356 -0.87 -29.22 2.38
N SER A 357 -0.57 -29.69 1.16
CA SER A 357 0.79 -30.05 0.77
C SER A 357 1.66 -28.80 0.66
N VAL A 358 2.79 -28.80 1.36
CA VAL A 358 3.73 -27.66 1.45
C VAL A 358 5.09 -28.05 0.89
N GLN A 359 5.59 -27.23 -0.03
CA GLN A 359 6.90 -27.41 -0.65
C GLN A 359 7.72 -26.13 -0.57
N LEU A 360 8.92 -26.20 0.00
CA LEU A 360 9.89 -25.12 -0.01
C LEU A 360 11.14 -25.59 -0.74
N LYS A 361 11.46 -24.95 -1.87
CA LYS A 361 12.56 -25.35 -2.76
C LYS A 361 13.47 -24.17 -3.03
N VAL A 362 14.76 -24.45 -3.22
CA VAL A 362 15.79 -23.46 -3.57
C VAL A 362 16.27 -23.70 -5.00
N TYR A 363 16.48 -22.63 -5.74
CA TYR A 363 16.86 -22.59 -7.15
C TYR A 363 18.06 -21.65 -7.36
N ASP A 364 18.93 -21.98 -8.31
CA ASP A 364 19.93 -21.04 -8.82
C ASP A 364 19.31 -20.04 -9.82
N VAL A 365 20.12 -19.09 -10.30
CA VAL A 365 19.69 -18.05 -11.26
C VAL A 365 19.25 -18.60 -12.62
N LEU A 366 19.59 -19.84 -12.95
CA LEU A 366 19.15 -20.52 -14.17
C LEU A 366 17.84 -21.29 -13.96
N GLY A 367 17.24 -21.19 -12.77
CA GLY A 367 16.02 -21.91 -12.41
C GLY A 367 16.26 -23.39 -12.10
N LYS A 368 17.50 -23.84 -11.97
CA LYS A 368 17.79 -25.23 -11.58
C LYS A 368 17.62 -25.36 -10.07
N LYS A 369 16.80 -26.33 -9.65
CA LYS A 369 16.59 -26.66 -8.24
C LYS A 369 17.89 -27.18 -7.62
N VAL A 370 18.35 -26.54 -6.56
CA VAL A 370 19.58 -26.90 -5.82
C VAL A 370 19.28 -27.53 -4.46
N ALA A 371 18.10 -27.26 -3.87
CA ALA A 371 17.67 -27.91 -2.62
C ALA A 371 16.14 -28.03 -2.53
N THR A 372 15.67 -28.93 -1.67
CA THR A 372 14.28 -29.02 -1.21
C THR A 372 14.34 -29.05 0.31
N LEU A 373 13.79 -28.03 0.94
CA LEU A 373 13.85 -27.80 2.39
C LEU A 373 12.61 -28.35 3.09
N VAL A 374 11.45 -28.28 2.43
CA VAL A 374 10.17 -28.81 2.91
C VAL A 374 9.46 -29.49 1.74
N ASN A 375 8.83 -30.65 2.00
CA ASN A 375 7.98 -31.37 1.05
C ASN A 375 7.07 -32.35 1.80
N GLU A 376 6.13 -31.82 2.58
CA GLU A 376 5.25 -32.58 3.46
C GLU A 376 3.91 -31.85 3.65
N GLU A 377 2.91 -32.52 4.22
CA GLU A 377 1.67 -31.87 4.66
C GLU A 377 1.92 -31.14 5.97
N LYS A 378 1.49 -29.87 6.06
CA LYS A 378 1.62 -29.07 7.28
C LYS A 378 0.31 -28.36 7.59
N SER A 379 -0.07 -28.37 8.87
CA SER A 379 -1.24 -27.62 9.36
C SER A 379 -0.99 -26.11 9.32
N ALA A 380 -2.04 -25.32 9.48
CA ALA A 380 -1.92 -23.88 9.63
C ALA A 380 -0.95 -23.52 10.77
N GLY A 381 -0.12 -22.51 10.55
CA GLY A 381 0.90 -22.09 11.51
C GLY A 381 2.13 -21.46 10.87
N THR A 382 2.99 -20.93 11.72
CA THR A 382 4.27 -20.33 11.31
C THR A 382 5.40 -21.32 11.54
N TYR A 383 6.25 -21.48 10.53
CA TYR A 383 7.34 -22.44 10.50
C TYR A 383 8.65 -21.75 10.13
N GLU A 384 9.75 -22.31 10.60
CA GLU A 384 11.10 -21.88 10.25
C GLU A 384 11.92 -23.11 9.84
N VAL A 385 12.69 -22.98 8.76
CA VAL A 385 13.63 -24.01 8.32
C VAL A 385 15.02 -23.41 8.12
N GLU A 386 16.04 -24.12 8.60
CA GLU A 386 17.43 -23.76 8.35
C GLU A 386 17.85 -24.24 6.95
N PHE A 387 18.51 -23.37 6.19
CA PHE A 387 19.17 -23.71 4.94
C PHE A 387 20.69 -23.58 5.09
N ASN A 388 21.40 -24.69 4.92
CA ASN A 388 22.87 -24.74 4.89
C ASN A 388 23.37 -24.85 3.44
N ALA A 389 24.01 -23.78 2.97
CA ALA A 389 24.51 -23.66 1.60
C ALA A 389 26.03 -23.87 1.48
N SER A 390 26.66 -24.56 2.44
CA SER A 390 28.12 -24.77 2.46
C SER A 390 28.67 -25.38 1.14
N SER A 391 27.88 -26.24 0.50
CA SER A 391 28.21 -26.91 -0.77
C SER A 391 27.91 -26.09 -2.03
N LEU A 392 27.35 -24.88 -1.90
CA LEU A 392 26.98 -24.02 -3.02
C LEU A 392 28.00 -22.87 -3.21
N PRO A 393 28.24 -22.37 -4.44
CA PRO A 393 29.08 -21.20 -4.67
C PRO A 393 28.40 -19.90 -4.22
N SER A 394 29.18 -18.86 -3.88
CA SER A 394 28.64 -17.51 -3.63
C SER A 394 27.81 -17.03 -4.81
N GLY A 395 26.69 -16.37 -4.56
CA GLY A 395 25.79 -15.92 -5.61
C GLY A 395 24.37 -15.69 -5.13
N ILE A 396 23.50 -15.36 -6.09
CA ILE A 396 22.08 -15.15 -5.86
C ILE A 396 21.35 -16.49 -6.02
N TYR A 397 20.46 -16.79 -5.08
CA TYR A 397 19.56 -17.93 -5.12
C TYR A 397 18.13 -17.44 -4.94
N MET A 398 17.17 -18.18 -5.49
CA MET A 398 15.75 -17.95 -5.24
C MET A 398 15.20 -19.12 -4.44
N TYR A 399 14.32 -18.85 -3.47
CA TYR A 399 13.56 -19.89 -2.79
C TYR A 399 12.07 -19.66 -2.99
N ARG A 400 11.34 -20.76 -3.20
CA ARG A 400 9.92 -20.76 -3.50
C ARG A 400 9.17 -21.65 -2.54
N LEU A 401 8.17 -21.09 -1.89
CA LEU A 401 7.18 -21.79 -1.09
C LEU A 401 5.96 -22.08 -1.97
N THR A 402 5.43 -23.29 -1.91
CA THR A 402 4.21 -23.71 -2.60
C THR A 402 3.27 -24.38 -1.61
N VAL A 403 2.02 -23.91 -1.52
CA VAL A 403 0.98 -24.44 -0.61
C VAL A 403 -0.34 -24.49 -1.36
N GLY A 404 -0.93 -25.69 -1.49
CA GLY A 404 -2.29 -25.83 -2.06
C GLY A 404 -2.50 -25.26 -3.47
N GLY A 405 -1.43 -25.04 -4.25
CA GLY A 405 -1.48 -24.42 -5.59
C GLY A 405 -0.96 -22.97 -5.65
N TYR A 406 -0.87 -22.27 -4.52
CA TYR A 406 -0.27 -20.93 -4.43
C TYR A 406 1.25 -21.02 -4.33
N SER A 407 1.97 -20.00 -4.83
CA SER A 407 3.41 -19.92 -4.64
C SER A 407 3.93 -18.51 -4.36
N LEU A 408 4.80 -18.38 -3.37
CA LEU A 408 5.58 -17.17 -3.08
C LEU A 408 7.05 -17.46 -3.33
N SER A 409 7.82 -16.48 -3.80
CA SER A 409 9.26 -16.61 -4.01
C SER A 409 10.00 -15.39 -3.51
N ASN A 410 11.18 -15.60 -2.90
CA ASN A 410 12.09 -14.54 -2.47
C ASN A 410 13.51 -14.85 -2.94
N LYS A 411 14.38 -13.84 -2.87
CA LYS A 411 15.80 -13.94 -3.25
C LYS A 411 16.71 -13.89 -2.03
N MET A 412 17.78 -14.67 -2.06
CA MET A 412 18.85 -14.67 -1.04
C MET A 412 20.23 -14.58 -1.68
N ILE A 413 21.18 -14.00 -0.94
CA ILE A 413 22.55 -13.78 -1.38
C ILE A 413 23.47 -14.60 -0.47
N LEU A 414 24.15 -15.61 -1.02
CA LEU A 414 25.21 -16.34 -0.34
C LEU A 414 26.54 -15.61 -0.57
N LEU A 415 27.21 -15.23 0.52
CA LEU A 415 28.58 -14.72 0.51
C LEU A 415 29.49 -15.76 1.16
N LYS A 416 30.68 -16.00 0.58
CA LYS A 416 31.72 -16.84 1.19
C LYS A 416 32.88 -16.00 1.64
#